data_AF-A0A821UIW1-F1
#
_entry.id   AF-A0A821UIW1-F1
#
_cell.length_a   1.000
_cell.length_b   1.000
_cell.length_c   1.000
_cell.angle_alpha   90.00
_cell.angle_beta   90.00
_cell.angle_gamma   90.00
#
_symmetry.space_group_name_H-M   'P 1'
#
loop_
_entity.id
_entity.type
_entity.pdbx_description
1 polymer ?
#
loop_
_entity_poly.entity_id
_entity_poly.type
_entity_poly.pdbx_seq_one_letter_code
_entity_poly.pdbx_strand_id
1 'polypeptide(L)'
;MNTLEVQMSLRSIHSSLQSNVYPSNRLPMCAQVPALIICNLDPDSQPGSHWVAIHINVERVGEYFDSFGRKPIEAIEGFLRKNCCVWKYNSVTVQDYLSAVCGEYCLVYVYYKFRR
;
A
#
# COMPACT_ATOMS: atom_id res chain seq x y z
N MET A 1 7.19 11.26 4.81
CA MET A 1 6.42 11.51 3.58
C MET A 1 4.95 11.78 3.90
N ASN A 2 4.36 12.81 3.32
CA ASN A 2 2.93 13.11 3.40
C ASN A 2 2.16 12.56 2.17
N THR A 3 0.83 12.59 2.22
CA THR A 3 -0.04 12.09 1.13
C THR A 3 0.27 12.72 -0.22
N LEU A 4 0.52 14.03 -0.28
CA LEU A 4 0.78 14.74 -1.53
C LEU A 4 2.10 14.30 -2.18
N GLU A 5 3.14 14.11 -1.37
CA GLU A 5 4.45 13.62 -1.82
C GLU A 5 4.35 12.20 -2.41
N VAL A 6 3.59 11.32 -1.75
CA VAL A 6 3.32 9.96 -2.24
C VAL A 6 2.58 10.01 -3.58
N GLN A 7 1.52 10.82 -3.69
CA GLN A 7 0.74 10.96 -4.92
C GLN A 7 1.57 11.47 -6.08
N MET A 8 2.39 12.50 -5.85
CA MET A 8 3.30 13.05 -6.88
C MET A 8 4.33 12.03 -7.34
N SER A 9 4.88 11.24 -6.41
CA SER A 9 5.84 10.19 -6.73
C SER A 9 5.21 9.00 -7.46
N LEU A 10 4.00 8.59 -7.08
CA LEU A 10 3.25 7.58 -7.83
C LEU A 10 2.96 8.04 -9.25
N ARG A 11 2.62 9.32 -9.45
CA ARG A 11 2.36 9.87 -10.78
C ARG A 11 3.57 9.75 -11.71
N SER A 12 4.79 9.92 -11.20
CA SER A 12 6.02 9.79 -12.00
C SER A 12 6.37 8.34 -12.33
N ILE A 13 5.99 7.38 -11.46
CA ILE A 13 6.19 5.95 -11.68
C ILE A 13 5.11 5.37 -12.60
N HIS A 14 3.85 5.72 -12.36
CA HIS A 14 2.69 5.24 -13.10
C HIS A 14 1.52 6.23 -12.97
N SER A 15 1.34 7.07 -14.00
CA SER A 15 0.44 8.24 -13.97
C SER A 15 -1.01 7.95 -13.58
N SER A 16 -1.52 6.75 -13.85
CA SER A 16 -2.89 6.35 -13.48
C SER A 16 -3.07 5.97 -12.01
N LEU A 17 -2.01 5.89 -11.20
CA LEU A 17 -2.06 5.39 -9.82
C LEU A 17 -2.06 6.50 -8.75
N GLN A 18 -1.94 7.76 -9.16
CA GLN A 18 -1.92 8.91 -8.24
C GLN A 18 -3.17 9.01 -7.35
N SER A 19 -4.32 8.53 -7.84
CA SER A 19 -5.59 8.54 -7.09
C SER A 19 -5.71 7.40 -6.08
N ASN A 20 -4.76 6.45 -6.08
CA ASN A 20 -4.88 5.23 -5.30
C ASN A 20 -4.14 5.34 -3.96
N VAL A 21 -4.27 6.49 -3.30
CA VAL A 21 -3.71 6.75 -1.98
C VAL A 21 -4.85 6.95 -1.00
N TYR A 22 -4.92 6.10 0.03
CA TYR A 22 -6.05 6.08 0.96
C TYR A 22 -5.57 6.01 2.43
N PRO A 23 -6.29 6.62 3.38
CA PRO A 23 -6.20 6.25 4.78
C PRO A 23 -6.94 4.93 5.05
N SER A 24 -6.61 4.25 6.14
CA SER A 24 -7.08 2.87 6.42
C SER A 24 -8.60 2.74 6.51
N ASN A 25 -9.29 3.80 6.94
CA ASN A 25 -10.75 3.85 7.07
C ASN A 25 -11.49 4.28 5.80
N ARG A 26 -10.77 4.61 4.71
CA ARG A 26 -11.36 5.01 3.43
C ARG A 26 -10.92 4.13 2.26
N LEU A 27 -10.45 2.92 2.54
CA LEU A 27 -10.23 1.92 1.50
C LEU A 27 -11.53 1.64 0.73
N PRO A 28 -11.44 1.44 -0.60
CA PRO A 28 -12.63 1.17 -1.39
C PRO A 28 -13.25 -0.15 -0.97
N MET A 29 -14.58 -0.19 -0.92
CA MET A 29 -15.31 -1.39 -0.52
C MET A 29 -15.06 -2.56 -1.48
N CYS A 30 -14.97 -2.26 -2.78
CA CYS A 30 -14.64 -3.21 -3.85
C CYS A 30 -13.48 -2.63 -4.68
N ALA A 31 -12.37 -3.35 -4.74
CA ALA A 31 -11.22 -2.98 -5.55
C ALA A 31 -11.46 -3.34 -7.03
N GLN A 32 -11.20 -2.38 -7.91
CA GLN A 32 -11.10 -2.64 -9.36
C GLN A 32 -9.76 -3.31 -9.63
N VAL A 33 -9.76 -4.49 -10.27
CA VAL A 33 -8.52 -5.25 -10.53
C VAL A 33 -8.03 -5.05 -11.97
N PRO A 34 -6.71 -4.97 -12.22
CA PRO A 34 -5.65 -4.98 -11.21
C PRO A 34 -5.65 -3.68 -10.38
N ALA A 35 -5.40 -3.82 -9.08
CA ALA A 35 -5.33 -2.70 -8.15
C ALA A 35 -3.92 -2.53 -7.61
N LEU A 36 -3.50 -1.29 -7.49
CA LEU A 36 -2.37 -0.89 -6.68
C LEU A 36 -2.80 0.25 -5.78
N ILE A 37 -2.61 0.10 -4.48
CA ILE A 37 -3.02 1.05 -3.45
C ILE A 37 -1.83 1.33 -2.54
N ILE A 38 -1.57 2.61 -2.27
CA ILE A 38 -0.76 3.02 -1.12
C ILE A 38 -1.71 3.42 0.01
N CYS A 39 -1.55 2.80 1.17
CA CYS A 39 -2.43 3.04 2.31
C CYS A 39 -1.64 3.66 3.46
N ASN A 40 -2.18 4.71 4.08
CA ASN A 40 -1.77 5.09 5.42
C ASN A 40 -2.52 4.20 6.42
N LEU A 41 -1.84 3.67 7.44
CA LEU A 41 -2.51 2.85 8.46
C LEU A 41 -3.37 3.69 9.42
N ASP A 42 -3.09 4.99 9.54
CA ASP A 42 -3.93 5.88 10.29
C ASP A 42 -5.24 6.19 9.54
N PRO A 43 -6.32 6.50 10.28
CA PRO A 43 -7.53 7.05 9.68
C PRO A 43 -7.29 8.48 9.16
N ASP A 44 -8.19 8.95 8.30
CA ASP A 44 -8.16 10.29 7.71
C ASP A 44 -8.19 11.45 8.71
N SER A 45 -8.63 11.20 9.94
CA SER A 45 -8.66 12.16 11.04
C SER A 45 -7.31 12.36 11.75
N GLN A 46 -6.29 11.61 11.35
CA GLN A 46 -4.96 11.62 11.95
C GLN A 46 -3.90 12.06 10.94
N PRO A 47 -2.74 12.59 11.40
CA PRO A 47 -1.72 13.16 10.52
C PRO A 47 -1.03 12.12 9.62
N GLY A 48 -1.17 10.82 9.91
CA GLY A 48 -0.58 9.74 9.15
C GLY A 48 0.76 9.29 9.72
N SER A 49 0.84 8.04 10.16
CA SER A 49 2.00 7.50 10.90
C SER A 49 2.81 6.46 10.12
N HIS A 50 2.15 5.64 9.30
CA HIS A 50 2.79 4.52 8.62
C HIS A 50 2.16 4.23 7.27
N TRP A 51 3.01 4.01 6.26
CA TRP A 51 2.60 3.75 4.88
C TRP A 51 2.88 2.30 4.48
N VAL A 52 1.93 1.70 3.78
CA VAL A 52 1.97 0.33 3.26
C VAL A 52 1.52 0.30 1.81
N ALA A 53 1.92 -0.73 1.05
CA ALA A 53 1.46 -0.93 -0.32
C ALA A 53 0.63 -2.20 -0.42
N ILE A 54 -0.41 -2.16 -1.25
CA ILE A 54 -1.26 -3.30 -1.57
C ILE A 54 -1.32 -3.44 -3.09
N HIS A 55 -1.07 -4.63 -3.59
CA HIS A 55 -1.25 -4.98 -4.99
C HIS A 55 -2.23 -6.16 -5.11
N ILE A 56 -3.18 -6.07 -6.03
CA ILE A 56 -4.13 -7.15 -6.33
C ILE A 56 -4.07 -7.37 -7.84
N ASN A 57 -3.69 -8.58 -8.25
CA ASN A 57 -3.63 -8.92 -9.68
C ASN A 57 -5.04 -9.19 -10.26
N VAL A 58 -5.11 -9.43 -11.58
CA VAL A 58 -6.38 -9.71 -12.28
C VAL A 58 -7.10 -10.98 -11.80
N GLU A 59 -6.37 -11.92 -11.20
CA GLU A 59 -6.88 -13.17 -10.62
C GLU A 59 -7.29 -13.02 -9.16
N ARG A 60 -7.26 -11.79 -8.62
CA ARG A 60 -7.52 -11.48 -7.20
C ARG A 60 -6.54 -12.16 -6.23
N VAL A 61 -5.29 -12.33 -6.66
CA VAL A 61 -4.17 -12.68 -5.77
C VAL A 61 -3.59 -11.38 -5.20
N GLY A 62 -3.66 -11.24 -3.89
CA GLY A 62 -3.23 -10.06 -3.15
C GLY A 62 -1.79 -10.15 -2.63
N GLU A 63 -1.12 -9.01 -2.61
CA GLU A 63 0.13 -8.81 -1.91
C GLU A 63 0.01 -7.58 -1.01
N TYR A 64 0.37 -7.74 0.25
CA TYR A 64 0.53 -6.64 1.20
C TYR A 64 2.02 -6.45 1.49
N PHE A 65 2.48 -5.21 1.39
CA PHE A 65 3.84 -4.83 1.64
C PHE A 65 3.92 -3.83 2.80
N ASP A 66 4.66 -4.20 3.83
CA ASP A 66 5.07 -3.33 4.93
C ASP A 66 6.59 -3.38 5.03
N SER A 67 7.26 -2.22 4.98
CA SER A 67 8.72 -2.12 5.08
C SER A 67 9.29 -2.69 6.39
N PHE A 68 8.48 -2.80 7.44
CA PHE A 68 8.83 -3.44 8.70
C PHE A 68 8.50 -4.94 8.79
N GLY A 69 8.00 -5.53 7.70
CA GLY A 69 7.64 -6.96 7.66
C GLY A 69 6.48 -7.35 8.59
N ARG A 70 5.65 -6.39 8.98
CA ARG A 70 4.54 -6.61 9.92
C ARG A 70 3.37 -7.26 9.19
N LYS A 71 2.53 -7.97 9.96
CA LYS A 71 1.23 -8.45 9.46
C LYS A 71 0.27 -7.28 9.24
N PRO A 72 -0.68 -7.39 8.29
CA PRO A 72 -1.70 -6.37 8.10
C PRO A 72 -2.55 -6.19 9.38
N ILE A 73 -2.96 -4.95 9.66
CA ILE A 73 -3.95 -4.65 10.69
C ILE A 73 -5.35 -5.07 10.24
N GLU A 74 -6.30 -5.17 11.18
CA GLU A 74 -7.66 -5.66 10.91
C GLU A 74 -8.36 -4.95 9.75
N ALA A 75 -8.22 -3.62 9.62
CA ALA A 75 -8.81 -2.87 8.52
C ALA A 75 -8.29 -3.31 7.14
N ILE A 76 -6.97 -3.54 7.05
CA ILE A 76 -6.32 -4.00 5.82
C ILE A 76 -6.63 -5.47 5.56
N GLU A 77 -6.61 -6.29 6.61
CA GLU A 77 -6.93 -7.71 6.50
C GLU A 77 -8.39 -7.93 6.05
N GLY A 78 -9.34 -7.15 6.60
CA GLY A 78 -10.73 -7.15 6.15
C GLY A 78 -10.88 -6.74 4.68
N PHE A 79 -10.13 -5.72 4.25
CA PHE A 79 -10.07 -5.33 2.84
C PHE A 79 -9.53 -6.46 1.95
N LEU A 80 -8.44 -7.12 2.35
CA LEU A 80 -7.83 -8.23 1.60
C LEU A 80 -8.77 -9.45 1.53
N ARG A 81 -9.38 -9.86 2.65
CA ARG A 81 -10.36 -10.95 2.71
C ARG A 81 -11.56 -10.71 1.79
N LYS A 82 -11.98 -9.45 1.65
CA LYS A 82 -13.11 -9.07 0.79
C LYS A 82 -12.75 -9.04 -0.70
N ASN A 83 -11.52 -8.69 -1.04
CA ASN A 83 -11.13 -8.37 -2.43
C ASN A 83 -10.23 -9.41 -3.10
N CYS A 84 -9.63 -10.32 -2.33
CA CYS A 84 -8.66 -11.31 -2.78
C CYS A 84 -9.16 -12.75 -2.52
N CYS A 85 -8.88 -13.67 -3.44
CA CYS A 85 -9.10 -15.10 -3.22
C CYS A 85 -8.03 -15.68 -2.28
N VAL A 86 -6.80 -15.20 -2.42
CA VAL A 86 -5.64 -15.52 -1.57
C VAL A 86 -4.74 -14.31 -1.52
N TRP A 87 -3.99 -14.14 -0.43
CA TRP A 87 -3.03 -13.06 -0.29
C TRP A 87 -1.83 -13.46 0.54
N LYS A 88 -0.72 -12.75 0.35
CA LYS A 88 0.52 -12.89 1.11
C LYS A 88 1.02 -11.54 1.61
N TYR A 89 1.90 -11.58 2.60
CA TYR A 89 2.64 -10.42 3.08
C TYR A 89 4.13 -10.73 3.19
N ASN A 90 4.98 -9.71 3.19
CA ASN A 90 6.39 -9.88 3.53
C ASN A 90 6.57 -9.93 5.04
N SER A 91 7.36 -10.89 5.53
CA SER A 91 7.77 -10.99 6.95
C SER A 91 9.20 -10.49 7.20
N VAL A 92 9.89 -10.03 6.15
CA VAL A 92 11.24 -9.49 6.23
C VAL A 92 11.18 -7.98 6.42
N THR A 93 11.85 -7.50 7.46
CA THR A 93 12.11 -6.08 7.70
C THR A 93 13.19 -5.59 6.73
N VAL A 94 12.84 -4.59 5.93
CA VAL A 94 13.75 -3.98 4.94
C VAL A 94 14.10 -2.53 5.27
N GLN A 95 13.40 -1.92 6.23
CA GLN A 95 13.65 -0.57 6.72
C GLN A 95 14.18 -0.58 8.16
N ASP A 96 15.10 0.33 8.46
CA ASP A 96 15.57 0.60 9.82
C ASP A 96 14.44 1.19 10.70
N TYR A 97 14.33 0.73 11.94
CA TYR A 97 13.26 1.13 12.87
C TYR A 97 13.25 2.62 13.21
N LEU A 98 14.40 3.31 13.15
CA LEU A 98 14.52 4.73 13.44
C LEU A 98 14.24 5.61 12.22
N SER A 99 14.06 5.00 11.04
CA SER A 99 13.80 5.71 9.80
C SER A 99 12.31 6.04 9.63
N ALA A 100 12.01 7.20 9.05
CA ALA A 100 10.66 7.69 8.75
C ALA A 100 10.28 7.56 7.26
N VAL A 101 10.93 6.66 6.52
CA VAL A 101 10.86 6.58 5.04
C VAL A 101 10.00 5.42 4.52
N CYS A 102 9.01 4.94 5.29
CA CYS A 102 8.17 3.80 4.87
C CYS A 102 7.40 4.04 3.57
N GLY A 103 7.04 5.30 3.29
CA GLY A 103 6.47 5.70 2.01
C GLY A 103 7.43 5.49 0.82
N GLU A 104 8.74 5.73 1.00
CA GLU A 104 9.76 5.54 -0.04
C GLU A 104 9.88 4.06 -0.38
N TYR A 105 9.92 3.19 0.64
CA TYR A 105 9.93 1.75 0.44
C TYR A 105 8.68 1.25 -0.29
N CYS A 106 7.51 1.84 0.00
CA CYS A 106 6.30 1.55 -0.77
C CYS A 106 6.48 1.93 -2.25
N LEU A 107 7.00 3.11 -2.55
CA LEU A 107 7.26 3.56 -3.92
C LEU A 107 8.28 2.66 -4.63
N VAL A 108 9.32 2.21 -3.92
CA VAL A 108 10.32 1.26 -4.43
C VAL A 108 9.67 -0.10 -4.75
N TYR A 109 8.82 -0.62 -3.85
CA TYR A 109 8.04 -1.83 -4.11
C TYR A 109 7.21 -1.69 -5.38
N VAL A 110 6.50 -0.56 -5.52
CA VAL A 110 5.70 -0.26 -6.72
C VAL A 110 6.57 -0.19 -7.96
N TYR A 111 7.67 0.55 -7.91
CA TYR A 111 8.60 0.68 -9.03
C TYR A 111 9.07 -0.67 -9.53
N TYR A 112 9.55 -1.56 -8.64
CA TYR A 112 10.00 -2.89 -9.04
C TYR A 112 8.87 -3.81 -9.50
N LYS A 113 7.63 -3.60 -9.04
CA LYS A 113 6.47 -4.36 -9.53
C LYS A 113 6.09 -4.05 -10.96
N PHE A 114 6.29 -2.81 -11.42
CA PHE A 114 5.93 -2.38 -12.78
C PHE A 114 7.14 -2.16 -13.68
N ARG A 115 8.36 -2.36 -13.18
CA ARG A 115 9.58 -2.35 -13.98
C ARG A 115 9.53 -3.55 -14.94
N ARG A 116 9.49 -3.24 -16.23
CA ARG A 116 9.68 -4.21 -17.33
C ARG A 116 11.12 -4.68 -17.40
#